data_AF-A0A1I1J4Z8-F1
#
_entry.id   AF-A0A1I1J4Z8-F1
#
_cell.length_a   1.000
_cell.length_b   1.000
_cell.length_c   1.000
_cell.angle_alpha   90.00
_cell.angle_beta   90.00
_cell.angle_gamma   90.00
#
_symmetry.space_group_name_H-M   'P 1'
#
loop_
_entity.id
_entity.type
_entity.pdbx_description
1 polymer ?
#
loop_
_entity_poly.entity_id
_entity_poly.type
_entity_poly.pdbx_seq_one_letter_code
_entity_poly.pdbx_strand_id
1 'polypeptide(L)'
;MPSFDIVSEVEMTEALNSVDNANRELETRYDFRGVEASFKLTKETILMKADAEFQLTQMFEILASKAVKRGLDVKSFELEDVVHTGKTYSQEVTIKQGIEKEMAKTIVKTIKDAKLKVQSAIQGEEVRVTGKKRDDLQEVMQLIRTSELGQPFQFKNFRD
;
A
#
# COMPACT_ATOMS: atom_id res chain seq x y z
N MET A 1 -12.30 11.76 25.94
CA MET A 1 -12.49 10.31 25.76
C MET A 1 -11.44 9.93 24.76
N PRO A 2 -10.52 9.03 25.11
CA PRO A 2 -9.37 8.78 24.28
C PRO A 2 -9.76 8.26 22.91
N SER A 3 -9.01 8.65 21.89
CA SER A 3 -9.25 8.25 20.50
C SER A 3 -7.96 8.18 19.70
N PHE A 4 -8.02 7.53 18.54
CA PHE A 4 -6.98 7.52 17.52
C PHE A 4 -7.61 7.37 16.14
N ASP A 5 -6.84 7.65 15.10
CA ASP A 5 -7.26 7.50 13.71
C ASP A 5 -6.53 6.30 13.09
N ILE A 6 -7.29 5.42 12.43
CA ILE A 6 -6.76 4.39 11.53
C ILE A 6 -6.62 5.04 10.16
N VAL A 7 -5.40 5.00 9.63
CA VAL A 7 -5.04 5.54 8.32
C VAL A 7 -4.33 4.48 7.50
N SER A 8 -4.24 4.68 6.19
CA SER A 8 -3.42 3.88 5.29
C SER A 8 -2.65 4.83 4.39
N GLU A 9 -1.42 5.14 4.76
CA GLU A 9 -0.61 6.12 4.06
C GLU A 9 0.69 5.49 3.57
N VAL A 10 1.02 5.76 2.30
CA VAL A 10 2.31 5.48 1.71
C VAL A 10 3.07 6.80 1.60
N GLU A 11 4.34 6.80 2.02
CA GLU A 11 5.19 7.98 1.86
C GLU A 11 5.63 8.09 0.40
N MET A 12 4.98 8.98 -0.35
CA MET A 12 5.17 9.10 -1.80
C MET A 12 6.58 9.53 -2.19
N THR A 13 7.28 10.25 -1.32
CA THR A 13 8.70 10.56 -1.51
C THR A 13 9.55 9.29 -1.53
N GLU A 14 9.26 8.35 -0.63
CA GLU A 14 9.95 7.07 -0.57
C GLU A 14 9.50 6.11 -1.69
N ALA A 15 8.26 6.22 -2.17
CA ALA A 15 7.81 5.52 -3.38
C ALA A 15 8.60 5.98 -4.62
N LEU A 16 8.77 7.30 -4.80
CA LEU A 16 9.60 7.86 -5.87
C LEU A 16 11.06 7.38 -5.77
N ASN A 17 11.66 7.47 -4.58
CA ASN A 17 13.01 6.99 -4.33
C ASN A 17 13.17 5.48 -4.63
N SER A 18 12.12 4.69 -4.39
CA SER A 18 12.10 3.26 -4.67
C SER A 18 12.07 2.99 -6.17
N VAL A 19 11.26 3.74 -6.93
CA VAL A 19 11.20 3.70 -8.39
C VAL A 19 12.53 4.11 -9.02
N ASP A 20 13.15 5.19 -8.56
CA ASP A 20 14.46 5.63 -9.06
C ASP A 20 15.56 4.59 -8.80
N ASN A 21 15.55 3.98 -7.62
CA ASN A 21 16.47 2.90 -7.29
C ASN A 21 16.20 1.62 -8.08
N ALA A 22 14.95 1.34 -8.44
CA ALA A 22 14.59 0.20 -9.28
C ALA A 22 15.08 0.40 -10.72
N ASN A 23 14.92 1.61 -11.28
CA ASN A 23 15.47 1.98 -12.59
C ASN A 23 17.00 1.81 -12.64
N ARG A 24 17.73 2.29 -11.62
CA ARG A 24 19.19 2.07 -11.53
C ARG A 24 19.58 0.61 -11.48
N GLU A 25 18.77 -0.24 -10.84
CA GLU A 25 19.04 -1.68 -10.85
C GLU A 25 18.87 -2.28 -12.25
N LEU A 26 17.80 -1.92 -12.97
CA LEU A 26 17.59 -2.39 -14.36
C LEU A 26 18.78 -2.09 -15.26
N GLU A 27 19.37 -0.89 -15.17
CA GLU A 27 20.54 -0.49 -15.96
C GLU A 27 21.75 -1.41 -15.74
N THR A 28 21.89 -1.97 -14.53
CA THR A 28 23.01 -2.82 -14.15
C THR A 28 22.77 -4.31 -14.37
N ARG A 29 21.51 -4.72 -14.58
CA ARG A 29 21.12 -6.13 -14.70
C ARG A 29 21.45 -6.68 -16.08
N TYR A 30 22.20 -7.78 -16.11
CA TYR A 30 22.65 -8.41 -17.36
C TYR A 30 21.48 -8.92 -18.22
N ASP A 31 20.45 -9.48 -17.58
CA ASP A 31 19.22 -9.98 -18.20
C ASP A 31 18.31 -8.87 -18.77
N PHE A 32 18.54 -7.61 -18.39
CA PHE A 32 17.85 -6.44 -18.93
C PHE A 32 18.72 -5.65 -19.93
N ARG A 33 19.94 -6.12 -20.25
CA ARG A 33 20.81 -5.44 -21.20
C ARG A 33 20.20 -5.45 -22.61
N GLY A 34 19.88 -4.27 -23.13
CA GLY A 34 19.27 -4.11 -24.46
C GLY A 34 17.75 -4.33 -24.48
N VAL A 35 17.12 -4.52 -23.32
CA VAL A 35 15.66 -4.58 -23.15
C VAL A 35 15.12 -3.17 -22.93
N GLU A 36 14.03 -2.79 -23.58
CA GLU A 36 13.35 -1.52 -23.31
C GLU A 36 12.50 -1.63 -22.03
N ALA A 37 13.15 -1.54 -20.86
CA ALA A 37 12.51 -1.64 -19.56
C ALA A 37 12.54 -0.32 -18.77
N SER A 38 11.44 0.04 -18.10
CA SER A 38 11.39 1.22 -17.23
C SER A 38 10.30 1.17 -16.18
N PHE A 39 10.54 1.88 -15.07
CA PHE A 39 9.53 2.24 -14.07
C PHE A 39 9.24 3.73 -14.14
N LYS A 40 7.96 4.12 -14.11
CA LYS A 40 7.55 5.53 -14.04
C LYS A 40 6.44 5.73 -13.01
N LEU A 41 6.73 6.49 -11.95
CA LEU A 41 5.71 6.94 -11.00
C LEU A 41 4.95 8.14 -11.56
N THR A 42 3.62 8.10 -11.50
CA THR A 42 2.73 9.22 -11.79
C THR A 42 1.61 9.23 -10.75
N LYS A 43 1.61 10.24 -9.87
CA LYS A 43 0.74 10.27 -8.69
C LYS A 43 0.91 8.98 -7.88
N GLU A 44 -0.13 8.16 -7.79
CA GLU A 44 -0.18 6.91 -7.01
C GLU A 44 -0.04 5.67 -7.90
N THR A 45 0.33 5.84 -9.18
CA THR A 45 0.46 4.71 -10.13
C THR A 45 1.91 4.61 -10.60
N ILE A 46 2.49 3.42 -10.49
CA ILE A 46 3.80 3.09 -11.08
C ILE A 46 3.56 2.29 -12.35
N LEU A 47 3.90 2.84 -13.50
CA LEU A 47 3.88 2.12 -14.76
C LEU A 47 5.19 1.34 -14.92
N MET A 48 5.08 0.02 -15.04
CA MET A 48 6.15 -0.86 -15.49
C MET A 48 6.00 -1.09 -16.99
N LYS A 49 7.11 -1.05 -17.73
CA LYS A 49 7.16 -1.37 -19.16
C LYS A 49 8.35 -2.27 -19.44
N ALA A 50 8.17 -3.28 -20.30
CA ALA A 50 9.21 -4.21 -20.76
C ALA A 50 8.90 -4.78 -22.16
N ASP A 51 9.81 -5.59 -22.70
CA ASP A 51 9.64 -6.25 -24.02
C ASP A 51 8.90 -7.59 -23.93
N ALA A 52 8.79 -8.17 -22.74
CA ALA A 52 8.08 -9.42 -22.50
C ALA A 52 7.33 -9.41 -21.16
N GLU A 53 6.21 -10.13 -21.09
CA GLU A 53 5.35 -10.20 -19.90
C GLU A 53 6.10 -10.74 -18.66
N PHE A 54 6.90 -11.80 -18.81
CA PHE A 54 7.64 -12.37 -17.67
C PHE A 54 8.66 -11.38 -17.05
N GLN A 55 9.12 -10.41 -17.83
CA GLN A 55 10.03 -9.36 -17.33
C GLN A 55 9.30 -8.41 -16.38
N LEU A 56 8.00 -8.19 -16.56
CA LEU A 56 7.18 -7.38 -15.64
C LEU A 56 7.13 -8.01 -14.24
N THR A 57 7.06 -9.34 -14.15
CA THR A 57 7.12 -10.05 -12.86
C THR A 57 8.47 -9.82 -12.18
N GLN A 58 9.58 -9.96 -12.92
CA GLN A 58 10.93 -9.71 -12.40
C GLN A 58 11.12 -8.24 -11.99
N MET A 59 10.55 -7.32 -12.77
CA MET A 59 10.54 -5.89 -12.46
C MET A 59 9.77 -5.62 -11.16
N PHE A 60 8.60 -6.24 -10.97
CA PHE A 60 7.86 -6.08 -9.72
C PHE A 60 8.65 -6.55 -8.50
N GLU A 61 9.38 -7.67 -8.60
CA GLU A 61 10.25 -8.15 -7.52
C GLU A 61 11.36 -7.14 -7.17
N ILE A 62 11.97 -6.52 -8.19
CA ILE A 62 12.97 -5.46 -8.00
C ILE A 62 12.32 -4.27 -7.28
N LEU A 63 11.18 -3.79 -7.78
CA LEU A 63 10.43 -2.68 -7.18
C LEU A 63 10.07 -2.97 -5.72
N ALA A 64 9.51 -4.14 -5.44
CA ALA A 64 9.14 -4.59 -4.10
C ALA A 64 10.37 -4.61 -3.16
N SER A 65 11.51 -5.13 -3.62
CA SER A 65 12.74 -5.13 -2.83
C SER A 65 13.23 -3.71 -2.51
N LYS A 66 13.11 -2.77 -3.45
CA LYS A 66 13.47 -1.35 -3.21
C LYS A 66 12.49 -0.68 -2.25
N ALA A 67 11.20 -0.92 -2.42
CA ALA A 67 10.14 -0.37 -1.58
C ALA A 67 10.29 -0.80 -0.11
N VAL A 68 10.51 -2.09 0.15
CA VAL A 68 10.73 -2.61 1.51
C VAL A 68 11.96 -1.97 2.16
N LYS A 69 13.05 -1.77 1.42
CA LYS A 69 14.27 -1.10 1.92
C LYS A 69 14.03 0.36 2.30
N ARG A 70 12.97 0.99 1.78
CA ARG A 70 12.52 2.34 2.14
C ARG A 70 11.40 2.36 3.19
N GLY A 71 11.06 1.20 3.76
CA GLY A 71 10.02 1.10 4.79
C GLY A 71 8.59 1.11 4.23
N LEU A 72 8.42 0.92 2.92
CA LEU A 72 7.10 0.75 2.31
C LEU A 72 6.64 -0.70 2.45
N ASP A 73 5.36 -0.89 2.75
CA ASP A 73 4.74 -2.21 2.78
C ASP A 73 4.22 -2.56 1.39
N VAL A 74 4.76 -3.63 0.78
CA VAL A 74 4.39 -4.07 -0.57
C VAL A 74 2.91 -4.45 -0.68
N LYS A 75 2.22 -4.73 0.44
CA LYS A 75 0.77 -4.95 0.44
C LYS A 75 -0.04 -3.70 0.06
N SER A 76 0.57 -2.51 0.07
CA SER A 76 -0.08 -1.33 -0.49
C SER A 76 0.01 -1.27 -2.02
N PHE A 77 0.76 -2.17 -2.67
CA PHE A 77 0.90 -2.20 -4.12
C PHE A 77 -0.06 -3.22 -4.72
N GLU A 78 -0.82 -2.80 -5.70
CA GLU A 78 -1.79 -3.63 -6.43
C GLU A 78 -1.39 -3.70 -7.89
N LEU A 79 -1.14 -4.91 -8.38
CA LEU A 79 -0.83 -5.16 -9.78
C LEU A 79 -2.12 -5.21 -10.59
N GLU A 80 -2.24 -4.32 -11.57
CA GLU A 80 -3.33 -4.31 -12.53
C GLU A 80 -3.08 -5.33 -13.66
N ASP A 81 -4.02 -5.46 -14.58
CA ASP A 81 -3.88 -6.33 -15.75
C ASP A 81 -2.73 -5.88 -16.65
N VAL A 82 -2.03 -6.86 -17.22
CA VAL A 82 -0.97 -6.62 -18.21
C VAL A 82 -1.59 -6.15 -19.52
N VAL A 83 -1.09 -5.04 -20.05
CA VAL A 83 -1.47 -4.48 -21.35
C VAL A 83 -0.35 -4.71 -22.34
N HIS A 84 -0.66 -5.36 -23.47
CA HIS A 84 0.28 -5.55 -24.56
C HIS A 84 0.01 -4.53 -25.68
N THR A 85 1.02 -3.74 -26.05
CA THR A 85 0.95 -2.76 -27.14
C THR A 85 2.17 -2.86 -28.04
N GLY A 86 1.97 -3.24 -29.30
CA GLY A 86 3.03 -3.30 -30.30
C GLY A 86 4.07 -4.38 -29.97
N LYS A 87 5.25 -3.96 -29.49
CA LYS A 87 6.35 -4.84 -29.07
C LYS A 87 6.55 -4.88 -27.55
N THR A 88 5.78 -4.09 -26.81
CA THR A 88 6.04 -3.83 -25.40
C THR A 88 4.84 -4.24 -24.56
N TYR A 89 5.14 -4.77 -23.39
CA TYR A 89 4.19 -5.11 -22.35
C TYR A 89 4.29 -4.03 -21.28
N SER A 90 3.15 -3.61 -20.75
CA SER A 90 3.08 -2.66 -19.66
C SER A 90 2.11 -3.13 -18.60
N GLN A 91 2.40 -2.81 -17.35
CA GLN A 91 1.52 -3.13 -16.22
C GLN A 91 1.57 -1.98 -15.23
N GLU A 92 0.39 -1.57 -14.78
CA GLU A 92 0.26 -0.56 -13.74
C GLU A 92 0.33 -1.23 -12.37
N VAL A 93 1.04 -0.56 -11.45
CA VAL A 93 1.06 -0.88 -10.03
C VAL A 93 0.41 0.30 -9.31
N THR A 94 -0.81 0.11 -8.83
CA THR A 94 -1.54 1.12 -8.06
C THR A 94 -1.10 1.10 -6.60
N ILE A 95 -0.85 2.26 -6.02
CA ILE A 95 -0.48 2.44 -4.61
C ILE A 95 -1.74 2.79 -3.83
N LYS A 96 -2.12 1.92 -2.88
CA LYS A 96 -3.27 2.13 -1.99
C LYS A 96 -2.98 3.24 -0.99
N GLN A 97 -3.52 4.43 -1.28
CA GLN A 97 -3.49 5.60 -0.40
C GLN A 97 -4.88 5.83 0.19
N GLY A 98 -4.93 6.11 1.48
CA GLY A 98 -6.17 6.29 2.22
C GLY A 98 -6.96 4.99 2.46
N ILE A 99 -8.09 5.13 3.14
CA ILE A 99 -9.04 4.05 3.40
C ILE A 99 -10.32 4.34 2.61
N GLU A 100 -10.48 3.62 1.50
CA GLU A 100 -11.69 3.74 0.69
C GLU A 100 -12.95 3.32 1.47
N LYS A 101 -14.11 3.80 1.01
CA LYS A 101 -15.40 3.61 1.68
C LYS A 101 -15.72 2.16 2.01
N GLU A 102 -15.45 1.22 1.10
CA GLU A 102 -15.73 -0.21 1.33
C GLU A 102 -14.78 -0.82 2.36
N MET A 103 -13.49 -0.43 2.33
CA MET A 103 -12.53 -0.83 3.35
C MET A 103 -12.89 -0.25 4.72
N ALA A 104 -13.26 1.03 4.76
CA ALA A 104 -13.66 1.70 5.99
C ALA A 104 -14.88 1.04 6.64
N LYS A 105 -15.88 0.64 5.83
CA LYS A 105 -17.01 -0.17 6.30
C LYS A 105 -16.58 -1.52 6.85
N THR A 106 -15.64 -2.19 6.17
CA THR A 106 -15.10 -3.48 6.59
C THR A 106 -14.39 -3.35 7.94
N ILE A 107 -13.53 -2.35 8.12
CA ILE A 107 -12.88 -2.03 9.41
C ILE A 107 -13.93 -1.81 10.51
N VAL A 108 -14.93 -0.96 10.26
CA VAL A 108 -16.00 -0.69 11.22
C VAL A 108 -16.76 -1.96 11.59
N LYS A 109 -17.02 -2.84 10.61
CA LYS A 109 -17.68 -4.13 10.85
C LYS A 109 -16.79 -5.07 11.69
N THR A 110 -15.51 -5.21 11.35
CA THR A 110 -14.54 -6.02 12.10
C THR A 110 -14.46 -5.59 13.57
N ILE A 111 -14.42 -4.28 13.84
CA ILE A 111 -14.41 -3.74 15.21
C ILE A 111 -15.70 -4.09 15.96
N LYS A 112 -16.86 -3.97 15.30
CA LYS A 112 -18.18 -4.30 15.89
C LYS A 112 -18.30 -5.79 16.19
N ASP A 113 -17.87 -6.65 15.28
CA ASP A 113 -17.97 -8.10 15.41
C ASP A 113 -17.08 -8.63 16.55
N ALA A 114 -15.98 -7.93 16.86
CA ALA A 114 -15.14 -8.18 18.03
C ALA A 114 -15.78 -7.77 19.37
N LYS A 115 -16.94 -7.10 19.36
CA LYS A 115 -17.70 -6.65 20.56
C LYS A 115 -16.89 -5.78 21.53
N LEU A 116 -15.89 -5.06 21.01
CA LEU A 116 -15.07 -4.12 21.78
C LEU A 116 -15.90 -2.89 22.18
N LYS A 117 -15.65 -2.33 23.37
CA LYS A 117 -16.41 -1.19 23.93
C LYS A 117 -15.94 0.16 23.38
N VAL A 118 -15.88 0.26 22.06
CA VAL A 118 -15.43 1.45 21.31
C VAL A 118 -16.49 1.90 20.30
N GLN A 119 -16.38 3.14 19.85
CA GLN A 119 -17.14 3.68 18.73
C GLN A 119 -16.18 4.00 17.58
N SER A 120 -16.47 3.50 16.38
CA SER A 120 -15.72 3.77 15.16
C SER A 120 -16.55 4.65 14.20
N ALA A 121 -15.95 5.70 13.64
CA ALA A 121 -16.58 6.60 12.68
C ALA A 121 -15.67 6.82 11.46
N ILE A 122 -16.25 6.75 10.26
CA ILE A 122 -15.55 7.02 9.00
C ILE A 122 -15.44 8.55 8.82
N GLN A 123 -14.24 9.07 8.57
CA GLN A 123 -13.95 10.48 8.39
C GLN A 123 -13.12 10.69 7.12
N GLY A 124 -13.80 10.90 5.99
CA GLY A 124 -13.12 10.94 4.69
C GLY A 124 -12.48 9.59 4.38
N GLU A 125 -11.16 9.57 4.29
CA GLU A 125 -10.32 8.40 4.00
C GLU A 125 -9.66 7.80 5.25
N GLU A 126 -10.17 8.13 6.44
CA GLU A 126 -9.67 7.61 7.72
C GLU A 126 -10.83 7.02 8.55
N VAL A 127 -10.51 6.19 9.54
CA VAL A 127 -11.47 5.70 10.53
C VAL A 127 -11.05 6.12 11.94
N ARG A 128 -11.81 7.04 12.55
CA ARG A 128 -11.60 7.44 13.94
C ARG A 128 -12.20 6.41 14.88
N VAL A 129 -11.41 5.96 15.85
CA VAL A 129 -11.82 5.05 16.93
C VAL A 129 -11.76 5.79 18.25
N THR A 130 -12.88 5.82 18.98
CA THR A 130 -13.02 6.49 20.27
C THR A 130 -13.49 5.49 21.34
N GLY A 131 -12.89 5.52 22.51
CA GLY A 131 -13.19 4.59 23.60
C GLY A 131 -13.13 5.26 24.97
N LYS A 132 -13.69 4.59 25.99
CA LYS A 132 -13.59 5.06 27.38
C LYS A 132 -12.28 4.65 28.03
N LYS A 133 -11.77 3.45 27.68
CA LYS A 133 -10.53 2.90 28.22
C LYS A 133 -9.47 2.84 27.13
N ARG A 134 -8.22 3.10 27.50
CA ARG A 134 -7.08 2.95 26.59
C ARG A 134 -6.83 1.48 26.25
N ASP A 135 -7.13 0.55 27.15
CA ASP A 135 -6.97 -0.89 26.90
C ASP A 135 -7.84 -1.36 25.74
N ASP A 136 -9.12 -0.95 25.70
CA ASP A 136 -10.03 -1.25 24.58
C ASP A 136 -9.49 -0.71 23.25
N LEU A 137 -8.80 0.44 23.26
CA LEU A 137 -8.18 1.03 22.07
C LEU A 137 -6.94 0.23 21.62
N GLN A 138 -6.14 -0.28 22.56
CA GLN A 138 -5.01 -1.17 22.24
C GLN A 138 -5.49 -2.48 21.61
N GLU A 139 -6.58 -3.05 22.13
CA GLU A 139 -7.20 -4.26 21.57
C GLU A 139 -7.68 -4.03 20.13
N VAL A 140 -8.28 -2.87 19.82
CA VAL A 140 -8.64 -2.53 18.43
C VAL A 140 -7.40 -2.47 17.54
N MET A 141 -6.30 -1.83 17.98
CA MET A 141 -5.08 -1.76 17.18
C MET A 141 -4.51 -3.15 16.89
N GLN A 142 -4.52 -4.05 17.89
CA GLN A 142 -4.07 -5.43 17.70
C GLN A 142 -4.99 -6.21 16.76
N LEU A 143 -6.32 -6.06 16.90
CA LEU A 143 -7.30 -6.67 16.01
C LEU A 143 -7.06 -6.27 14.56
N ILE A 144 -6.92 -4.96 14.28
CA ILE A 144 -6.71 -4.47 12.91
C ILE A 144 -5.37 -4.93 12.35
N ARG A 145 -4.29 -4.95 13.15
CA ARG A 145 -2.98 -5.48 12.71
C ARG A 145 -3.00 -6.96 12.36
N THR A 146 -3.83 -7.74 13.05
CA THR A 146 -3.92 -9.19 12.84
C THR A 146 -5.00 -9.59 11.84
N SER A 147 -5.83 -8.63 11.41
CA SER A 147 -6.85 -8.86 10.40
C SER A 147 -6.25 -8.81 8.99
N GLU A 148 -6.57 -9.78 8.15
CA GLU A 148 -6.15 -9.82 6.74
C GLU A 148 -7.05 -8.94 5.88
N LEU A 149 -6.86 -7.63 5.99
CA LEU A 149 -7.72 -6.61 5.36
C LEU A 149 -7.17 -6.09 4.00
N GLY A 150 -6.14 -6.73 3.43
CA GLY A 150 -5.71 -6.47 2.06
C GLY A 150 -4.94 -5.15 1.80
N GLN A 151 -4.70 -4.33 2.82
CA GLN A 151 -3.79 -3.16 2.78
C GLN A 151 -3.18 -2.90 4.17
N PRO A 152 -2.03 -2.23 4.27
CA PRO A 152 -1.42 -1.88 5.55
C PRO A 152 -2.17 -0.73 6.24
N PHE A 153 -2.18 -0.74 7.58
CA PHE A 153 -2.78 0.34 8.37
C PHE A 153 -1.81 0.90 9.41
N GLN A 154 -1.85 2.21 9.60
CA GLN A 154 -1.16 2.92 10.66
C GLN A 154 -2.18 3.51 11.64
N PHE A 155 -1.74 3.74 12.86
CA PHE A 155 -2.54 4.33 13.92
C PHE A 155 -1.91 5.64 14.33
N LYS A 156 -2.61 6.75 14.09
CA LYS A 156 -2.11 8.12 14.28
C LYS A 156 -3.10 8.94 15.10
N ASN A 157 -2.76 10.21 15.32
CA ASN A 157 -3.64 11.21 15.96
C ASN A 157 -4.25 10.75 17.30
N PHE A 158 -3.42 10.19 18.19
CA PHE A 158 -3.86 9.81 19.53
C PHE A 158 -4.31 11.06 20.33
N ARG A 159 -5.50 11.01 20.92
CA ARG A 159 -6.10 12.09 21.72
C ARG A 159 -6.63 11.53 23.05
N ASP A 160 -6.81 12.40 24.04
CA ASP A 160 -7.34 12.11 25.38
C ASP A 160 -8.82 12.49 25.59
#